data_AF-A0A327NK46-F1
#
_entry.id   AF-A0A327NK46-F1
#
_cell.length_a   1.000
_cell.length_b   1.000
_cell.length_c   1.000
_cell.angle_alpha   90.00
_cell.angle_beta   90.00
_cell.angle_gamma   90.00
#
_symmetry.space_group_name_H-M   'P 1'
#
loop_
_entity.id
_entity.type
_entity.pdbx_description
1 polymer ?
#
loop_
_entity_poly.entity_id
_entity_poly.type
_entity_poly.pdbx_seq_one_letter_code
_entity_poly.pdbx_strand_id
1 'polypeptide(L)'
;MGLSPGTNSANEGYTQMQNDELPQYGTALEIDGFEQNSSTGQLACNHHVYTPSHTSSISQSVWPNPNSNWFTMGFEWRPDGITYYYKPDGATVWTQVATKSLTASPWNVYAPQNFWLSALPVPGGDYGWGVATPPNAGAAMKVGHFNYYAKPLTGNNLIGNAGFEFTNASTATAGYPIGWIESRTYGNTPDRSYVTTNAANANYGERYLVHESYSTPYNCTTKQKLDYIPYGTYKLTAWVRSSGGQAVARMRVIVGGVERYVNIPATSSWQQITIDNIDVQSDEVVVAFTSNTDGANQWIAVDSVIMVAK
;
A
#
# COMPACT_ATOMS: atom_id res chain seq x y z
N MET A 1 22.31 -7.56 0.83
CA MET A 1 21.68 -6.23 0.91
C MET A 1 22.42 -5.41 1.95
N GLY A 2 23.05 -4.30 1.55
CA GLY A 2 23.64 -3.36 2.49
C GLY A 2 22.54 -2.47 3.04
N LEU A 3 22.29 -2.54 4.35
CA LEU A 3 21.50 -1.51 5.01
C LEU A 3 22.41 -0.30 5.18
N SER A 4 22.22 0.72 4.35
CA SER A 4 22.76 2.04 4.64
C SER A 4 21.97 2.61 5.82
N PRO A 5 22.62 3.12 6.88
CA PRO A 5 21.92 3.90 7.89
C PRO A 5 21.52 5.22 7.23
N GLY A 6 20.34 5.23 6.61
CA GLY A 6 19.68 6.46 6.23
C GLY A 6 19.19 7.15 7.50
N THR A 7 19.52 8.42 7.65
CA THR A 7 18.74 9.31 8.51
C THR A 7 17.40 9.54 7.82
N ASN A 8 16.55 8.50 7.73
CA ASN A 8 15.25 8.60 7.08
C ASN A 8 14.35 9.45 7.98
N SER A 9 14.55 10.76 7.91
CA SER A 9 13.67 11.73 8.51
C SER A 9 12.33 11.67 7.77
N ALA A 10 11.23 12.03 8.44
CA ALA A 10 9.92 12.16 7.82
C ALA A 10 9.92 12.98 6.51
N ASN A 11 10.95 13.82 6.30
CA ASN A 11 11.13 14.61 5.10
C ASN A 11 11.48 13.77 3.85
N GLU A 12 12.17 12.63 3.97
CA GLU A 12 12.51 11.81 2.80
C GLU A 12 11.27 11.16 2.19
N GLY A 13 10.43 10.51 3.02
CA GLY A 13 9.16 9.96 2.55
C GLY A 13 8.25 11.04 1.96
N TYR A 14 8.28 12.25 2.51
CA TYR A 14 7.55 13.39 1.95
C TYR A 14 8.08 13.80 0.57
N THR A 15 9.40 13.86 0.38
CA THR A 15 10.01 14.13 -0.94
C THR A 15 9.68 13.03 -1.95
N GLN A 16 9.71 11.77 -1.55
CA GLN A 16 9.32 10.65 -2.43
C GLN A 16 7.85 10.73 -2.87
N MET A 17 6.95 11.16 -1.96
CA MET A 17 5.57 11.45 -2.33
C MET A 17 5.45 12.64 -3.29
N GLN A 18 6.31 13.67 -3.16
CA GLN A 18 6.36 14.80 -4.08
C GLN A 18 6.89 14.42 -5.48
N ASN A 19 7.69 13.36 -5.56
CA ASN A 19 8.28 12.84 -6.80
C ASN A 19 7.42 11.74 -7.46
N ASP A 20 6.20 11.51 -6.96
CA ASP A 20 5.33 10.43 -7.42
C ASP A 20 5.99 9.03 -7.33
N GLU A 21 6.79 8.80 -6.29
CA GLU A 21 7.44 7.52 -5.98
C GLU A 21 6.64 6.71 -4.95
N LEU A 22 5.94 7.39 -4.03
CA LEU A 22 5.10 6.80 -2.99
C LEU A 22 3.68 7.39 -3.00
N PRO A 23 2.66 6.62 -2.62
CA PRO A 23 1.30 7.14 -2.52
C PRO A 23 1.22 8.18 -1.39
N GLN A 24 0.57 9.32 -1.66
CA GLN A 24 0.35 10.33 -0.62
C GLN A 24 -0.51 9.78 0.53
N TYR A 25 -1.49 8.95 0.18
CA TYR A 25 -2.40 8.31 1.13
C TYR A 25 -2.16 6.80 1.10
N GLY A 26 -1.06 6.36 1.71
CA GLY A 26 -0.60 4.96 1.67
C GLY A 26 -1.13 4.05 2.79
N THR A 27 -1.96 4.55 3.70
CA THR A 27 -2.28 3.81 4.93
C THR A 27 -3.65 3.12 4.84
N ALA A 28 -3.70 1.93 4.22
CA ALA A 28 -4.88 1.05 4.32
C ALA A 28 -4.78 0.11 5.53
N LEU A 29 -3.58 -0.42 5.74
CA LEU A 29 -3.17 -1.28 6.84
C LEU A 29 -1.86 -0.73 7.38
N GLU A 30 -1.69 -0.80 8.69
CA GLU A 30 -0.42 -0.63 9.38
C GLU A 30 -0.18 -1.89 10.21
N ILE A 31 1.01 -2.46 10.07
CA ILE A 31 1.45 -3.59 10.89
C ILE A 31 2.37 -3.02 11.96
N ASP A 32 1.84 -2.89 13.18
CA ASP A 32 2.65 -2.57 14.35
C ASP A 32 3.40 -3.83 14.73
N GLY A 33 4.61 -3.97 14.15
CA GLY A 33 5.43 -5.16 14.20
C GLY A 33 5.64 -5.64 15.65
N PHE A 34 6.64 -5.10 16.32
CA PHE A 34 6.78 -5.31 17.75
C PHE A 34 7.31 -4.04 18.40
N GLU A 35 6.57 -3.54 19.38
CA GLU A 35 6.94 -2.41 20.19
C GLU A 35 7.59 -2.92 21.49
N GLN A 36 8.88 -2.62 21.66
CA GLN A 36 9.55 -2.81 22.93
C GLN A 36 9.27 -1.60 23.83
N ASN A 37 8.34 -1.76 24.75
CA ASN A 37 8.08 -0.74 25.75
C ASN A 37 9.12 -0.83 26.87
N SER A 38 10.05 0.12 26.92
CA SER A 38 11.12 0.16 27.92
C SER A 38 10.62 0.32 29.35
N SER A 39 9.41 0.85 29.56
CA SER A 39 8.83 1.08 30.90
C SER A 39 8.22 -0.18 31.50
N THR A 40 7.65 -1.06 30.67
CA THR A 40 6.99 -2.29 31.12
C THR A 40 7.83 -3.53 30.82
N GLY A 41 8.91 -3.39 30.04
CA GLY A 41 9.68 -4.53 29.56
C GLY A 41 8.82 -5.45 28.70
N GLN A 42 7.80 -4.94 28.01
CA GLN A 42 6.91 -5.74 27.16
C GLN A 42 7.32 -5.65 25.70
N LEU A 43 7.17 -6.75 24.97
CA LEU A 43 7.11 -6.76 23.52
C LEU A 43 5.64 -6.86 23.10
N ALA A 44 5.07 -5.83 22.51
CA ALA A 44 3.67 -5.82 22.07
C ALA A 44 3.57 -5.78 20.55
N CYS A 45 2.58 -6.46 19.97
CA CYS A 45 2.29 -6.42 18.53
C CYS A 45 0.79 -6.26 18.24
N ASN A 46 0.47 -5.54 17.18
CA ASN A 46 -0.90 -5.24 16.74
C ASN A 46 -0.90 -4.84 15.26
N HIS A 47 -2.07 -4.51 14.75
CA HIS A 47 -2.23 -3.89 13.45
C HIS A 47 -3.41 -2.91 13.51
N HIS A 48 -3.39 -1.98 12.59
CA HIS A 48 -4.44 -0.99 12.39
C HIS A 48 -4.94 -1.04 10.95
N VAL A 49 -6.25 -1.02 10.79
CA VAL A 49 -6.91 -0.88 9.49
C VAL A 49 -7.57 0.49 9.46
N TYR A 50 -7.35 1.27 8.42
CA TYR A 50 -7.72 2.69 8.37
C TYR A 50 -8.90 3.00 7.44
N THR A 51 -9.63 1.97 7.00
CA THR A 51 -10.46 2.10 5.79
C THR A 51 -11.81 1.37 5.92
N PRO A 52 -12.97 2.07 5.86
CA PRO A 52 -13.17 3.53 5.89
C PRO A 52 -13.18 4.14 7.31
N SER A 53 -13.09 3.31 8.35
CA SER A 53 -12.93 3.71 9.74
C SER A 53 -11.63 3.12 10.30
N HIS A 54 -11.05 3.80 11.28
CA HIS A 54 -9.91 3.25 12.02
C HIS A 54 -10.37 2.14 12.95
N THR A 55 -9.80 0.96 12.77
CA THR A 55 -9.96 -0.16 13.70
C THR A 55 -8.58 -0.68 14.07
N SER A 56 -8.44 -1.15 15.31
CA SER A 56 -7.22 -1.74 15.81
C SER A 56 -7.52 -3.11 16.40
N SER A 57 -6.58 -4.04 16.24
CA SER A 57 -6.65 -5.29 17.00
C SER A 57 -6.11 -5.08 18.41
N ILE A 58 -6.64 -5.83 19.38
CA ILE A 58 -6.09 -5.88 20.74
C ILE A 58 -4.60 -6.26 20.68
N SER A 59 -3.74 -5.41 21.26
CA SER A 59 -2.31 -5.65 21.37
C SER A 59 -2.03 -6.98 22.07
N GLN A 60 -1.20 -7.82 21.45
CA GLN A 60 -0.71 -9.05 22.07
C GLN A 60 0.69 -8.81 22.62
N SER A 61 0.90 -9.07 23.91
CA SER A 61 2.23 -8.99 24.52
C SER A 61 2.90 -10.36 24.61
N VAL A 62 4.21 -10.41 24.35
CA VAL A 62 5.07 -11.54 24.71
C VAL A 62 5.61 -11.33 26.12
N TRP A 63 5.42 -12.33 26.97
CA TRP A 63 5.99 -12.39 28.33
C TRP A 63 6.62 -13.76 28.60
N PRO A 64 7.80 -13.82 29.23
CA PRO A 64 8.68 -12.69 29.53
C PRO A 64 9.34 -12.12 28.27
N ASN A 65 9.58 -10.82 28.26
CA ASN A 65 10.54 -10.24 27.32
C ASN A 65 11.88 -10.95 27.53
N PRO A 66 12.56 -11.39 26.47
CA PRO A 66 13.92 -11.87 26.61
C PRO A 66 14.73 -10.84 27.37
N ASN A 67 15.34 -11.24 28.48
CA ASN A 67 16.38 -10.46 29.15
C ASN A 67 17.68 -10.41 28.31
N SER A 68 17.56 -10.35 26.97
CA SER A 68 18.63 -10.34 26.00
C SER A 68 18.70 -8.99 25.29
N ASN A 69 19.91 -8.53 25.03
CA ASN A 69 20.17 -7.31 24.26
C ASN A 69 19.84 -7.46 22.77
N TRP A 70 19.65 -8.70 22.30
CA TRP A 70 19.30 -9.03 20.93
C TRP A 70 18.17 -10.06 20.89
N PHE A 71 17.32 -9.93 19.88
CA PHE A 71 16.31 -10.92 19.49
C PHE A 71 16.00 -10.76 18.01
N THR A 72 15.33 -11.73 17.42
CA THR A 72 14.77 -11.63 16.07
C THR A 72 13.25 -11.66 16.13
N MET A 73 12.62 -10.79 15.35
CA MET A 73 11.18 -10.74 15.17
C MET A 73 10.87 -11.00 13.70
N GLY A 74 9.71 -11.56 13.45
CA GLY A 74 9.19 -11.76 12.12
C GLY A 74 7.68 -11.69 12.13
N PHE A 75 7.11 -11.42 10.97
CA PHE A 75 5.69 -11.59 10.75
C PHE A 75 5.47 -12.16 9.36
N GLU A 76 4.49 -13.05 9.24
CA GLU A 76 3.97 -13.54 7.98
C GLU A 76 2.71 -12.74 7.68
N TRP A 77 2.74 -12.00 6.57
CA TRP A 77 1.60 -11.22 6.12
C TRP A 77 0.92 -11.90 4.94
N ARG A 78 -0.35 -12.26 5.13
CA ARG A 78 -1.20 -12.95 4.14
C ARG A 78 -2.49 -12.16 3.94
N PRO A 79 -3.20 -12.38 2.83
CA PRO A 79 -4.49 -11.71 2.58
C PRO A 79 -5.53 -11.92 3.69
N ASP A 80 -5.50 -13.05 4.39
CA ASP A 80 -6.45 -13.42 5.44
C ASP A 80 -5.98 -13.09 6.86
N GLY A 81 -4.71 -12.71 7.07
CA GLY A 81 -4.20 -12.46 8.40
C GLY A 81 -2.71 -12.14 8.49
N ILE A 82 -2.31 -11.73 9.69
CA ILE A 82 -0.91 -11.48 10.07
C ILE A 82 -0.55 -12.42 11.21
N THR A 83 0.52 -13.19 11.04
CA THR A 83 1.06 -14.06 12.09
C THR A 83 2.40 -13.53 12.56
N TYR A 84 2.54 -13.32 13.86
CA TYR A 84 3.73 -12.72 14.47
C TYR A 84 4.58 -13.82 15.10
N TYR A 85 5.89 -13.71 14.90
CA TYR A 85 6.90 -14.64 15.38
C TYR A 85 8.00 -13.91 16.12
N TYR A 86 8.55 -14.60 17.09
CA TYR A 86 9.63 -14.11 17.92
C TYR A 86 10.66 -15.22 18.14
N LYS A 87 11.93 -14.85 18.19
CA LYS A 87 13.05 -15.76 18.43
C LYS A 87 14.11 -15.07 19.32
N PRO A 88 14.33 -15.58 20.55
CA PRO A 88 15.42 -15.10 21.40
C PRO A 88 16.78 -15.26 20.74
N ASP A 89 17.74 -14.42 21.10
CA ASP A 89 19.14 -14.63 20.68
C ASP A 89 19.67 -15.99 21.15
N GLY A 90 20.46 -16.64 20.30
CA GLY A 90 20.97 -18.00 20.50
C GLY A 90 19.93 -19.13 20.39
N ALA A 91 18.62 -18.82 20.29
CA ALA A 91 17.62 -19.86 20.08
C ALA A 91 17.72 -20.48 18.68
N THR A 92 17.24 -21.71 18.53
CA THR A 92 17.14 -22.39 17.23
C THR A 92 15.72 -22.43 16.68
N VAL A 93 14.71 -22.15 17.52
CA VAL A 93 13.29 -22.28 17.19
C VAL A 93 12.58 -20.94 17.29
N TRP A 94 11.66 -20.69 16.36
CA TRP A 94 10.74 -19.56 16.40
C TRP A 94 9.51 -19.89 17.24
N THR A 95 9.07 -18.93 18.04
CA THR A 95 7.80 -18.99 18.77
C THR A 95 6.77 -18.13 18.06
N GLN A 96 5.63 -18.71 17.71
CA GLN A 96 4.47 -17.94 17.26
C GLN A 96 3.86 -17.19 18.44
N VAL A 97 3.66 -15.88 18.29
CA VAL A 97 3.13 -14.99 19.31
C VAL A 97 1.63 -14.84 19.17
N ALA A 98 1.17 -14.53 17.96
CA ALA A 98 -0.23 -14.30 17.65
C ALA A 98 -0.52 -14.57 16.18
N THR A 99 -1.76 -14.92 15.87
CA THR A 99 -2.32 -14.76 14.52
C THR A 99 -3.51 -13.84 14.63
N LYS A 100 -3.50 -12.76 13.85
CA LYS A 100 -4.57 -11.76 13.80
C LYS A 100 -5.28 -11.89 12.45
N SER A 101 -6.60 -12.05 12.49
CA SER A 101 -7.40 -12.17 11.27
C SER A 101 -7.61 -10.82 10.61
N LEU A 102 -7.53 -10.78 9.28
CA LEU A 102 -7.94 -9.64 8.44
C LEU A 102 -9.30 -9.89 7.76
N THR A 103 -9.94 -11.04 8.00
CA THR A 103 -11.18 -11.48 7.31
C THR A 103 -12.41 -10.62 7.63
N ALA A 104 -12.33 -9.71 8.60
CA ALA A 104 -13.43 -8.79 8.91
C ALA A 104 -13.54 -7.62 7.90
N SER A 105 -12.49 -7.38 7.11
CA SER A 105 -12.56 -6.43 5.99
C SER A 105 -13.19 -7.13 4.78
N PRO A 106 -14.28 -6.61 4.18
CA PRO A 106 -14.82 -7.15 2.93
C PRO A 106 -13.90 -6.89 1.73
N TRP A 107 -12.83 -6.11 1.92
CA TRP A 107 -11.93 -5.65 0.87
C TRP A 107 -10.49 -6.11 1.11
N ASN A 108 -9.75 -6.33 0.03
CA ASN A 108 -8.35 -6.74 0.10
C ASN A 108 -7.47 -5.59 0.66
N VAL A 109 -7.11 -5.69 1.94
CA VAL A 109 -6.12 -4.79 2.60
C VAL A 109 -4.67 -5.17 2.30
N TYR A 110 -4.45 -6.28 1.58
CA TYR A 110 -3.13 -6.67 1.09
C TYR A 110 -2.69 -5.71 -0.02
N ALA A 111 -1.62 -4.95 0.22
CA ALA A 111 -1.17 -3.85 -0.64
C ALA A 111 0.36 -3.69 -0.56
N PRO A 112 1.00 -2.87 -1.40
CA PRO A 112 2.36 -2.42 -1.11
C PRO A 112 2.41 -1.69 0.24
N GLN A 113 3.46 -1.94 1.02
CA GLN A 113 3.66 -1.36 2.36
C GLN A 113 5.08 -0.85 2.50
N ASN A 114 5.21 0.27 3.22
CA ASN A 114 6.52 0.77 3.64
C ASN A 114 6.89 0.12 4.97
N PHE A 115 8.14 -0.32 5.09
CA PHE A 115 8.66 -0.87 6.33
C PHE A 115 9.51 0.18 7.05
N TRP A 116 9.16 0.46 8.31
CA TRP A 116 9.85 1.44 9.14
C TRP A 116 10.56 0.75 10.29
N LEU A 117 11.87 1.01 10.43
CA LEU A 117 12.65 0.65 11.60
C LEU A 117 12.84 1.91 12.44
N SER A 118 12.05 2.04 13.50
CA SER A 118 12.04 3.24 14.34
C SER A 118 12.17 2.91 15.82
N ALA A 119 12.67 3.88 16.58
CA ALA A 119 12.57 3.90 18.03
C ALA A 119 11.95 5.24 18.44
N LEU A 120 10.92 5.16 19.27
CA LEU A 120 10.19 6.34 19.75
C LEU A 120 10.62 6.64 21.19
N PRO A 121 11.38 7.72 21.44
CA PRO A 121 11.67 8.15 22.80
C PRO A 121 10.44 8.83 23.39
N VAL A 122 9.68 8.09 24.20
CA VAL A 122 8.60 8.65 25.02
C VAL A 122 9.10 8.73 26.46
N PRO A 123 9.03 9.88 27.15
CA PRO A 123 9.40 9.96 28.55
C PRO A 123 8.52 9.01 29.36
N GLY A 124 9.14 8.14 30.16
CA GLY A 124 8.43 7.26 31.08
C GLY A 124 7.70 8.06 32.15
N GLY A 125 6.37 8.00 32.13
CA GLY A 125 5.50 8.61 33.13
C GLY A 125 4.06 8.66 32.62
N ASP A 126 3.18 7.89 33.26
CA ASP A 126 1.71 7.90 33.19
C ASP A 126 1.06 8.21 31.83
N TYR A 127 0.73 7.16 31.07
CA TYR A 127 -0.44 7.01 30.16
C TYR A 127 -0.98 8.25 29.40
N GLY A 128 -0.13 9.22 29.12
CA GLY A 128 -0.42 10.43 28.39
C GLY A 128 0.73 10.63 27.44
N TRP A 129 0.42 10.74 26.16
CA TRP A 129 1.34 10.91 25.04
C TRP A 129 2.20 12.19 25.16
N GLY A 130 3.07 12.23 26.17
CA GLY A 130 3.87 13.39 26.54
C GLY A 130 4.74 13.89 25.39
N VAL A 131 5.27 15.09 25.55
CA VAL A 131 6.17 15.68 24.54
C VAL A 131 7.38 14.77 24.36
N ALA A 132 7.65 14.38 23.11
CA ALA A 132 8.83 13.60 22.76
C ALA A 132 10.08 14.32 23.29
N THR A 133 10.85 13.64 24.13
CA THR A 133 12.12 14.15 24.64
C THR A 133 13.27 13.62 23.80
N PRO A 134 14.36 14.40 23.64
CA PRO A 134 15.57 13.87 23.05
C PRO A 134 16.02 12.61 23.79
N PRO A 135 16.45 11.56 23.08
CA PRO A 135 16.95 10.36 23.72
C PRO A 135 18.19 10.68 24.57
N ASN A 136 18.41 9.92 25.64
CA ASN A 136 19.62 10.04 26.45
C ASN A 136 20.88 9.94 25.57
N ALA A 137 21.93 10.67 25.94
CA ALA A 137 23.20 10.61 25.21
C ALA A 137 23.69 9.15 25.07
N GLY A 138 23.92 8.72 23.82
CA GLY A 138 24.37 7.35 23.49
C GLY A 138 23.26 6.30 23.35
N ALA A 139 21.99 6.65 23.56
CA ALA A 139 20.88 5.75 23.26
C ALA A 139 20.74 5.56 21.75
N ALA A 140 20.61 4.31 21.32
CA ALA A 140 20.44 3.95 19.92
C ALA A 140 19.62 2.67 19.78
N MET A 141 18.73 2.64 18.79
CA MET A 141 18.21 1.39 18.24
C MET A 141 19.31 0.75 17.40
N LYS A 142 19.56 -0.54 17.59
CA LYS A 142 20.50 -1.31 16.77
C LYS A 142 19.74 -2.39 16.02
N VAL A 143 19.91 -2.42 14.70
CA VAL A 143 19.34 -3.45 13.83
C VAL A 143 20.50 -4.24 13.23
N GLY A 144 20.54 -5.53 13.52
CA GLY A 144 21.61 -6.41 13.04
C GLY A 144 21.39 -6.80 11.58
N HIS A 145 20.15 -7.14 11.22
CA HIS A 145 19.75 -7.49 9.86
C HIS A 145 18.26 -7.22 9.64
N PHE A 146 17.88 -7.08 8.38
CA PHE A 146 16.50 -7.10 7.91
C PHE A 146 16.43 -8.04 6.72
N ASN A 147 15.57 -9.05 6.81
CA ASN A 147 15.34 -10.01 5.75
C ASN A 147 13.89 -9.93 5.33
N TYR A 148 13.66 -9.77 4.02
CA TYR A 148 12.34 -9.82 3.41
C TYR A 148 12.26 -11.04 2.51
N TYR A 149 11.14 -11.75 2.58
CA TYR A 149 10.86 -12.90 1.74
C TYR A 149 9.46 -12.73 1.14
N ALA A 150 9.37 -12.75 -0.17
CA ALA A 150 8.10 -12.83 -0.89
C ALA A 150 7.88 -14.26 -1.38
N LYS A 151 6.67 -14.78 -1.16
CA LYS A 151 6.23 -16.04 -1.77
C LYS A 151 5.10 -15.73 -2.75
N PRO A 152 5.14 -16.22 -4.00
CA PRO A 152 4.00 -16.08 -4.89
C PRO A 152 2.81 -16.80 -4.27
N LEU A 153 1.72 -16.06 -4.08
CA LEU A 153 0.43 -16.63 -3.73
C LEU A 153 -0.37 -16.76 -5.02
N THR A 154 -0.23 -17.89 -5.72
CA THR A 154 -0.92 -18.13 -7.00
C THR A 154 -2.41 -17.86 -6.87
N GLY A 155 -2.96 -17.11 -7.82
CA GLY A 155 -4.36 -16.70 -7.84
C GLY A 155 -4.76 -15.58 -6.87
N ASN A 156 -3.86 -15.14 -5.97
CA ASN A 156 -4.15 -13.99 -5.10
C ASN A 156 -3.79 -12.69 -5.81
N ASN A 157 -4.66 -11.69 -5.65
CA ASN A 157 -4.45 -10.38 -6.25
C ASN A 157 -3.31 -9.65 -5.53
N LEU A 158 -2.32 -9.21 -6.29
CA LEU A 158 -1.19 -8.42 -5.80
C LEU A 158 -1.50 -6.93 -5.68
N ILE A 159 -2.61 -6.47 -6.26
CA ILE A 159 -2.99 -5.05 -6.24
C ILE A 159 -3.70 -4.70 -4.94
N GLY A 160 -3.14 -3.74 -4.22
CA GLY A 160 -3.76 -3.11 -3.06
C GLY A 160 -4.87 -2.15 -3.45
N ASN A 161 -5.95 -2.12 -2.66
CA ASN A 161 -7.13 -1.28 -2.92
C ASN A 161 -7.62 -1.41 -4.39
N ALA A 162 -7.68 -2.64 -4.87
CA ALA A 162 -7.96 -2.99 -6.26
C ALA A 162 -9.31 -2.48 -6.80
N GLY A 163 -10.32 -2.34 -5.93
CA GLY A 163 -11.64 -1.80 -6.25
C GLY A 163 -11.82 -0.33 -5.86
N PHE A 164 -10.78 0.34 -5.35
CA PHE A 164 -10.86 1.72 -4.85
C PHE A 164 -11.85 1.93 -3.70
N GLU A 165 -12.16 0.87 -2.96
CA GLU A 165 -13.08 0.89 -1.82
C GLU A 165 -12.51 1.66 -0.63
N PHE A 166 -11.21 1.87 -0.57
CA PHE A 166 -10.56 2.67 0.46
C PHE A 166 -10.35 4.11 0.01
N THR A 167 -10.92 5.06 0.76
CA THR A 167 -10.78 6.52 0.51
C THR A 167 -10.51 7.26 1.82
N ASN A 168 -9.94 8.46 1.70
CA ASN A 168 -9.60 9.33 2.84
C ASN A 168 -10.82 10.05 3.46
N ALA A 169 -12.02 9.86 2.92
CA ALA A 169 -13.24 10.49 3.41
C ALA A 169 -14.41 9.51 3.28
N SER A 170 -14.86 8.97 4.42
CA SER A 170 -15.92 7.96 4.49
C SER A 170 -17.27 8.42 3.93
N THR A 171 -17.48 9.74 3.81
CA THR A 171 -18.74 10.37 3.39
C THR A 171 -18.65 11.24 2.14
N ALA A 172 -17.47 11.37 1.53
CA ALA A 172 -17.31 12.25 0.36
C ALA A 172 -17.75 11.56 -0.94
N THR A 173 -18.47 12.31 -1.78
CA THR A 173 -18.82 11.89 -3.15
C THR A 173 -17.57 11.71 -4.04
N ALA A 174 -16.45 12.31 -3.65
CA ALA A 174 -15.14 12.17 -4.27
C ALA A 174 -14.02 12.13 -3.20
N GLY A 175 -13.08 11.18 -3.31
CA GLY A 175 -11.91 11.03 -2.45
C GLY A 175 -10.64 10.69 -3.23
N TYR A 176 -9.53 10.50 -2.54
CA TYR A 176 -8.27 10.06 -3.17
C TYR A 176 -8.15 8.52 -3.18
N PRO A 177 -7.52 7.92 -4.21
CA PRO A 177 -7.31 6.48 -4.27
C PRO A 177 -6.22 6.07 -3.28
N ILE A 178 -6.61 5.60 -2.08
CA ILE A 178 -5.66 5.13 -1.06
C ILE A 178 -4.81 3.99 -1.62
N GLY A 179 -3.50 4.02 -1.38
CA GLY A 179 -2.55 3.01 -1.87
C GLY A 179 -2.18 3.15 -3.35
N TRP A 180 -2.64 4.21 -4.02
CA TRP A 180 -2.26 4.55 -5.38
C TRP A 180 -1.48 5.87 -5.44
N ILE A 181 -0.54 5.93 -6.36
CA ILE A 181 0.28 7.10 -6.67
C ILE A 181 -0.42 7.87 -7.80
N GLU A 182 -0.68 9.14 -7.56
CA GLU A 182 -1.27 10.06 -8.52
C GLU A 182 -0.19 10.99 -9.05
N SER A 183 -0.04 11.09 -10.37
CA SER A 183 0.88 12.06 -10.96
C SER A 183 0.46 13.49 -10.62
N ARG A 184 1.41 14.34 -10.21
CA ARG A 184 1.15 15.74 -9.87
C ARG A 184 2.09 16.70 -10.58
N THR A 185 1.52 17.78 -11.11
CA THR A 185 2.27 19.02 -11.25
C THR A 185 2.23 19.73 -9.87
N TYR A 186 3.38 19.84 -9.20
CA TYR A 186 3.55 20.39 -7.85
C TYR A 186 2.66 21.63 -7.57
N GLY A 187 1.79 21.58 -6.54
CA GLY A 187 0.97 22.74 -6.13
C GLY A 187 -0.55 22.55 -6.01
N ASN A 188 -1.03 21.37 -5.57
CA ASN A 188 -2.29 21.20 -4.81
C ASN A 188 -3.60 20.73 -5.51
N THR A 189 -3.55 20.00 -6.63
CA THR A 189 -4.67 19.16 -7.09
C THR A 189 -4.16 17.93 -7.86
N PRO A 190 -4.65 16.70 -7.64
CA PRO A 190 -4.41 15.60 -8.56
C PRO A 190 -4.85 16.00 -9.97
N ASP A 191 -4.19 15.46 -10.99
CA ASP A 191 -4.58 15.68 -12.39
C ASP A 191 -5.94 15.04 -12.65
N ARG A 192 -7.02 15.71 -12.26
CA ARG A 192 -8.38 15.33 -12.65
C ARG A 192 -8.77 13.89 -12.31
N SER A 193 -8.17 13.34 -11.26
CA SER A 193 -8.41 11.98 -10.78
C SER A 193 -8.98 11.97 -9.36
N TYR A 194 -9.95 11.10 -9.14
CA TYR A 194 -10.61 10.89 -7.86
C TYR A 194 -11.32 9.54 -7.83
N VAL A 195 -11.59 9.05 -6.62
CA VAL A 195 -12.48 7.92 -6.37
C VAL A 195 -13.87 8.45 -6.08
N THR A 196 -14.90 7.92 -6.74
CA THR A 196 -16.29 8.29 -6.46
C THR A 196 -17.04 7.19 -5.73
N THR A 197 -18.08 7.55 -4.96
CA THR A 197 -18.98 6.61 -4.29
C THR A 197 -20.32 6.55 -5.03
N ASN A 198 -20.58 5.44 -5.73
CA ASN A 198 -21.83 5.16 -6.44
C ASN A 198 -22.01 3.65 -6.67
N ALA A 199 -22.51 2.95 -5.65
CA ALA A 199 -22.70 1.50 -5.68
C ALA A 199 -23.59 1.00 -6.83
N ALA A 200 -24.55 1.80 -7.28
CA ALA A 200 -25.42 1.42 -8.40
C ALA A 200 -24.67 1.38 -9.75
N ASN A 201 -23.48 1.98 -9.82
CA ASN A 201 -22.70 2.09 -11.04
C ASN A 201 -21.24 1.62 -10.88
N ALA A 202 -20.83 1.19 -9.69
CA ALA A 202 -19.55 0.51 -9.48
C ALA A 202 -19.59 -0.87 -10.16
N ASN A 203 -18.44 -1.37 -10.61
CA ASN A 203 -18.36 -2.75 -11.09
C ASN A 203 -18.44 -3.72 -9.92
N TYR A 204 -17.76 -3.36 -8.83
CA TYR A 204 -17.71 -4.09 -7.59
C TYR A 204 -17.78 -3.11 -6.42
N GLY A 205 -18.42 -3.52 -5.33
CA GLY A 205 -18.55 -2.69 -4.13
C GLY A 205 -19.30 -1.38 -4.34
N GLU A 206 -18.76 -0.29 -3.78
CA GLU A 206 -19.44 1.00 -3.73
C GLU A 206 -18.69 2.08 -4.50
N ARG A 207 -17.45 1.83 -4.92
CA ARG A 207 -16.52 2.86 -5.39
C ARG A 207 -15.76 2.45 -6.63
N TYR A 208 -15.19 3.45 -7.31
CA TYR A 208 -14.30 3.26 -8.46
C TYR A 208 -13.50 4.53 -8.74
N LEU A 209 -12.36 4.37 -9.42
CA LEU A 209 -11.52 5.47 -9.87
C LEU A 209 -12.13 6.14 -11.10
N VAL A 210 -12.00 7.47 -11.18
CA VAL A 210 -12.37 8.29 -12.34
C VAL A 210 -11.21 9.22 -12.67
N HIS A 211 -10.86 9.32 -13.95
CA HIS A 211 -10.17 10.51 -14.46
C HIS A 211 -11.18 11.32 -15.29
N GLU A 212 -11.43 12.57 -14.93
CA GLU A 212 -12.40 13.43 -15.59
C GLU A 212 -12.10 14.92 -15.42
N SER A 213 -12.29 15.67 -16.51
CA SER A 213 -12.43 17.12 -16.45
C SER A 213 -13.61 17.59 -17.27
N TYR A 214 -14.46 18.41 -16.66
CA TYR A 214 -15.65 18.96 -17.32
C TYR A 214 -15.38 20.15 -18.23
N SER A 215 -14.23 20.81 -18.10
CA SER A 215 -14.00 22.10 -18.77
C SER A 215 -12.61 22.29 -19.36
N THR A 216 -11.62 21.48 -18.97
CA THR A 216 -10.23 21.67 -19.40
C THR A 216 -9.62 20.35 -19.87
N PRO A 217 -8.66 20.40 -20.83
CA PRO A 217 -7.72 19.31 -21.08
C PRO A 217 -7.07 18.80 -19.78
N TYR A 218 -6.68 17.53 -19.75
CA TYR A 218 -5.89 16.98 -18.65
C TYR A 218 -4.96 15.87 -19.10
N ASN A 219 -3.97 15.57 -18.25
CA ASN A 219 -3.06 14.44 -18.41
C ASN A 219 -2.89 13.76 -17.05
N CYS A 220 -3.55 12.63 -16.85
CA CYS A 220 -3.58 11.95 -15.58
C CYS A 220 -2.91 10.58 -15.65
N THR A 221 -2.15 10.23 -14.61
CA THR A 221 -1.74 8.86 -14.33
C THR A 221 -2.03 8.48 -12.88
N THR A 222 -2.76 7.39 -12.70
CA THR A 222 -2.91 6.66 -11.43
C THR A 222 -2.11 5.38 -11.53
N LYS A 223 -1.18 5.12 -10.61
CA LYS A 223 -0.28 3.95 -10.66
C LYS A 223 -0.05 3.31 -9.29
N GLN A 224 0.24 2.02 -9.28
CA GLN A 224 0.76 1.30 -8.12
C GLN A 224 2.09 0.66 -8.50
N LYS A 225 3.08 0.86 -7.63
CA LYS A 225 4.40 0.25 -7.76
C LYS A 225 4.43 -0.99 -6.86
N LEU A 226 4.80 -2.13 -7.46
CA LEU A 226 4.96 -3.42 -6.79
C LEU A 226 6.45 -3.71 -6.75
N ASP A 227 7.03 -3.66 -5.56
CA ASP A 227 8.44 -3.94 -5.32
C ASP A 227 8.64 -5.36 -4.82
N TYR A 228 9.76 -5.95 -5.21
CA TYR A 228 10.24 -7.26 -4.77
C TYR A 228 9.22 -8.39 -4.97
N ILE A 229 8.38 -8.31 -6.01
CA ILE A 229 7.50 -9.42 -6.36
C ILE A 229 8.32 -10.56 -6.98
N PRO A 230 7.98 -11.83 -6.74
CA PRO A 230 8.72 -12.96 -7.29
C PRO A 230 8.79 -12.95 -8.83
N TYR A 231 9.88 -13.46 -9.39
CA TYR A 231 9.97 -13.64 -10.84
C TYR A 231 8.98 -14.70 -11.32
N GLY A 232 8.39 -14.48 -12.49
CA GLY A 232 7.38 -15.37 -13.05
C GLY A 232 6.51 -14.71 -14.09
N THR A 233 5.51 -15.45 -14.57
CA THR A 233 4.55 -14.94 -15.53
C THR A 233 3.26 -14.51 -14.84
N TYR A 234 2.75 -13.34 -15.22
CA TYR A 234 1.60 -12.70 -14.60
C TYR A 234 0.52 -12.34 -15.63
N LYS A 235 -0.68 -12.09 -15.12
CA LYS A 235 -1.81 -11.52 -15.86
C LYS A 235 -2.36 -10.31 -15.10
N LEU A 236 -2.56 -9.20 -15.82
CA LEU A 236 -3.20 -7.99 -15.33
C LEU A 236 -4.57 -7.83 -16.01
N THR A 237 -5.61 -7.61 -15.22
CA THR A 237 -6.95 -7.27 -15.71
C THR A 237 -7.52 -6.07 -14.95
N ALA A 238 -8.42 -5.32 -15.57
CA ALA A 238 -9.23 -4.31 -14.91
C ALA A 238 -10.58 -4.19 -15.61
N TRP A 239 -11.60 -3.79 -14.87
CA TRP A 239 -12.86 -3.34 -15.45
C TRP A 239 -12.79 -1.85 -15.72
N VAL A 240 -13.14 -1.47 -16.95
CA VAL A 240 -13.04 -0.09 -17.40
C VAL A 240 -14.28 0.35 -18.16
N ARG A 241 -14.51 1.66 -18.19
CA ARG A 241 -15.43 2.33 -19.11
C ARG A 241 -14.89 3.71 -19.44
N SER A 242 -15.32 4.28 -20.56
CA SER A 242 -14.82 5.57 -21.02
C SER A 242 -15.80 6.29 -21.94
N SER A 243 -15.80 7.62 -21.89
CA SER A 243 -16.49 8.48 -22.87
C SER A 243 -15.99 8.30 -24.31
N GLY A 244 -14.74 7.86 -24.49
CA GLY A 244 -14.02 8.02 -25.75
C GLY A 244 -13.57 9.47 -26.03
N GLY A 245 -12.82 9.64 -27.12
CA GLY A 245 -12.32 10.93 -27.60
C GLY A 245 -10.99 11.39 -26.99
N GLN A 246 -10.46 10.67 -25.99
CA GLN A 246 -9.15 10.96 -25.40
C GLN A 246 -8.03 10.73 -26.42
N ALA A 247 -6.99 11.56 -26.38
CA ALA A 247 -5.77 11.33 -27.14
C ALA A 247 -5.02 10.08 -26.63
N VAL A 248 -5.08 9.84 -25.31
CA VAL A 248 -4.59 8.62 -24.67
C VAL A 248 -5.64 8.13 -23.67
N ALA A 249 -5.91 6.82 -23.68
CA ALA A 249 -6.63 6.13 -22.62
C ALA A 249 -6.09 4.69 -22.55
N ARG A 250 -5.30 4.35 -21.53
CA ARG A 250 -4.54 3.09 -21.47
C ARG A 250 -4.48 2.49 -20.08
N MET A 251 -4.57 1.18 -20.01
CA MET A 251 -4.02 0.38 -18.90
C MET A 251 -2.62 -0.08 -19.31
N ARG A 252 -1.66 0.02 -18.40
CA ARG A 252 -0.22 -0.16 -18.66
C ARG A 252 0.40 -1.02 -17.58
N VAL A 253 1.40 -1.78 -17.97
CA VAL A 253 2.33 -2.47 -17.07
C VAL A 253 3.76 -2.19 -17.52
N ILE A 254 4.62 -1.82 -16.59
CA ILE A 254 6.04 -1.55 -16.83
C ILE A 254 6.83 -2.54 -15.97
N VAL A 255 7.69 -3.33 -16.60
CA VAL A 255 8.55 -4.29 -15.91
C VAL A 255 10.00 -3.94 -16.22
N GLY A 256 10.79 -3.56 -15.21
CA GLY A 256 12.19 -3.17 -15.41
C GLY A 256 12.40 -2.07 -16.46
N GLY A 257 11.44 -1.14 -16.57
CA GLY A 257 11.44 -0.05 -17.56
C GLY A 257 10.80 -0.39 -18.93
N VAL A 258 10.42 -1.64 -19.20
CA VAL A 258 9.76 -2.03 -20.46
C VAL A 258 8.25 -1.94 -20.32
N GLU A 259 7.61 -1.08 -21.10
CA GLU A 259 6.15 -0.87 -21.08
C GLU A 259 5.41 -1.84 -22.02
N ARG A 260 4.29 -2.37 -21.52
CA ARG A 260 3.21 -2.96 -22.32
C ARG A 260 1.90 -2.27 -21.95
N TYR A 261 1.01 -2.11 -22.92
CA TYR A 261 -0.28 -1.47 -22.68
C TYR A 261 -1.40 -2.07 -23.52
N VAL A 262 -2.64 -1.80 -23.10
CA VAL A 262 -3.85 -1.96 -23.89
C VAL A 262 -4.64 -0.66 -23.82
N ASN A 263 -5.24 -0.25 -24.94
CA ASN A 263 -6.10 0.93 -24.95
C ASN A 263 -7.42 0.63 -24.22
N ILE A 264 -7.92 1.59 -23.46
CA ILE A 264 -9.24 1.55 -22.84
C ILE A 264 -10.27 1.90 -23.94
N PRO A 265 -11.25 1.03 -24.22
CA PRO A 265 -12.25 1.29 -25.24
C PRO A 265 -13.25 2.35 -24.80
N ALA A 266 -13.82 3.07 -25.77
CA ALA A 266 -14.98 3.92 -25.56
C ALA A 266 -16.22 3.04 -25.32
N THR A 267 -16.74 3.04 -24.10
CA THR A 267 -17.91 2.25 -23.71
C THR A 267 -18.56 2.88 -22.49
N SER A 268 -19.90 2.92 -22.47
CA SER A 268 -20.68 3.36 -21.31
C SER A 268 -20.85 2.25 -20.27
N SER A 269 -20.79 0.99 -20.68
CA SER A 269 -20.86 -0.19 -19.81
C SER A 269 -19.47 -0.66 -19.41
N TRP A 270 -19.34 -1.18 -18.19
CA TRP A 270 -18.09 -1.79 -17.74
C TRP A 270 -17.67 -2.94 -18.65
N GLN A 271 -16.41 -2.92 -19.07
CA GLN A 271 -15.78 -3.96 -19.86
C GLN A 271 -14.45 -4.36 -19.23
N GLN A 272 -14.18 -5.66 -19.15
CA GLN A 272 -12.89 -6.13 -18.69
C GLN A 272 -11.84 -6.04 -19.82
N ILE A 273 -10.69 -5.46 -19.53
CA ILE A 273 -9.51 -5.45 -20.40
C ILE A 273 -8.38 -6.26 -19.75
N THR A 274 -7.43 -6.74 -20.55
CA THR A 274 -6.39 -7.68 -20.09
C THR A 274 -5.04 -7.37 -20.75
N ILE A 275 -3.97 -7.45 -19.96
CA ILE A 275 -2.60 -7.64 -20.44
C ILE A 275 -2.13 -8.98 -19.88
N ASP A 276 -1.92 -9.96 -20.75
CA ASP A 276 -1.55 -11.32 -20.36
C ASP A 276 -0.08 -11.65 -20.67
N ASN A 277 0.43 -12.73 -20.10
CA ASN A 277 1.79 -13.24 -20.29
C ASN A 277 2.85 -12.15 -19.99
N ILE A 278 2.68 -11.46 -18.87
CA ILE A 278 3.62 -10.45 -18.38
C ILE A 278 4.78 -11.20 -17.73
N ASP A 279 5.95 -11.20 -18.37
CA ASP A 279 7.15 -11.84 -17.83
C ASP A 279 7.85 -10.88 -16.86
N VAL A 280 7.90 -11.25 -15.59
CA VAL A 280 8.52 -10.46 -14.52
C VAL A 280 9.88 -11.07 -14.21
N GLN A 281 10.93 -10.33 -14.56
CA GLN A 281 12.34 -10.65 -14.31
C GLN A 281 13.07 -9.46 -13.66
N SER A 282 12.32 -8.62 -12.97
CA SER A 282 12.78 -7.37 -12.35
C SER A 282 12.16 -7.28 -10.96
N ASP A 283 12.87 -6.61 -10.05
CA ASP A 283 12.40 -6.38 -8.68
C ASP A 283 11.33 -5.26 -8.63
N GLU A 284 11.03 -4.62 -9.75
CA GLU A 284 10.01 -3.57 -9.86
C GLU A 284 9.03 -3.84 -11.00
N VAL A 285 7.74 -3.75 -10.67
CA VAL A 285 6.63 -3.67 -11.62
C VAL A 285 5.75 -2.47 -11.31
N VAL A 286 5.40 -1.69 -12.33
CA VAL A 286 4.43 -0.60 -12.21
C VAL A 286 3.17 -0.95 -12.99
N VAL A 287 2.02 -0.92 -12.32
CA VAL A 287 0.69 -0.98 -12.95
C VAL A 287 0.11 0.41 -12.99
N ALA A 288 -0.35 0.88 -14.15
CA ALA A 288 -0.81 2.26 -14.31
C ALA A 288 -2.02 2.39 -15.25
N PHE A 289 -2.84 3.38 -14.96
CA PHE A 289 -3.89 3.88 -15.84
C PHE A 289 -3.56 5.30 -16.24
N THR A 290 -3.62 5.59 -17.53
CA THR A 290 -3.33 6.93 -18.04
C THR A 290 -4.39 7.38 -19.00
N SER A 291 -4.85 8.61 -18.81
CA SER A 291 -5.65 9.29 -19.82
C SER A 291 -5.18 10.72 -20.03
N ASN A 292 -5.20 11.12 -21.30
CA ASN A 292 -4.86 12.45 -21.76
C ASN A 292 -5.94 12.94 -22.71
N THR A 293 -6.39 14.18 -22.52
CA THR A 293 -7.49 14.78 -23.27
C THR A 293 -7.06 16.11 -23.86
N ASP A 294 -7.45 16.37 -25.11
CA ASP A 294 -7.33 17.69 -25.73
C ASP A 294 -8.62 18.51 -25.58
N GLY A 295 -9.69 17.90 -25.04
CA GLY A 295 -11.02 18.47 -24.89
C GLY A 295 -11.63 18.27 -23.51
N ALA A 296 -12.78 18.90 -23.31
CA ALA A 296 -13.59 18.80 -22.10
C ALA A 296 -14.54 17.60 -22.12
N ASN A 297 -15.09 17.22 -20.96
CA ASN A 297 -16.10 16.17 -20.77
C ASN A 297 -15.66 14.77 -21.24
N GLN A 298 -14.36 14.50 -21.16
CA GLN A 298 -13.79 13.19 -21.47
C GLN A 298 -13.37 12.51 -20.18
N TRP A 299 -13.71 11.23 -20.04
CA TRP A 299 -13.46 10.50 -18.81
C TRP A 299 -13.11 9.04 -19.04
N ILE A 300 -12.34 8.48 -18.11
CA ILE A 300 -12.23 7.04 -17.91
C ILE A 300 -12.70 6.71 -16.50
N ALA A 301 -13.25 5.53 -16.32
CA ALA A 301 -13.47 4.95 -15.00
C ALA A 301 -12.83 3.56 -14.94
N VAL A 302 -12.29 3.22 -13.78
CA VAL A 302 -11.53 1.99 -13.54
C VAL A 302 -11.96 1.38 -12.21
N ASP A 303 -12.16 0.08 -12.22
CA ASP A 303 -12.53 -0.70 -11.04
C ASP A 303 -11.93 -2.12 -11.15
N SER A 304 -11.83 -2.82 -10.02
CA SER A 304 -11.53 -4.25 -9.93
C SER A 304 -10.25 -4.64 -10.67
N VAL A 305 -9.15 -3.98 -10.30
CA VAL A 305 -7.82 -4.19 -10.86
C VAL A 305 -7.18 -5.43 -10.24
N ILE A 306 -6.80 -6.41 -11.07
CA ILE A 306 -6.29 -7.69 -10.62
C ILE A 306 -4.97 -7.99 -11.31
N MET A 307 -3.92 -8.20 -10.53
CA MET A 307 -2.66 -8.77 -11.00
C MET A 307 -2.40 -10.08 -10.26
N VAL A 308 -2.28 -11.19 -10.99
CA VAL A 308 -2.08 -12.53 -10.42
C VAL A 308 -0.94 -13.26 -11.12
N ALA A 309 -0.18 -14.05 -10.37
CA ALA A 309 0.75 -15.02 -10.93
C ALA A 309 -0.03 -16.12 -11.67
N LYS A 310 0.48 -16.56 -12.83
CA LYS A 310 -0.08 -17.66 -13.63
C LYS A 310 0.51 -19.01 -13.23
#